data_AF-A0A968JL16-F1
#
_entry.id   AF-A0A968JL16-F1
#
_cell.length_a   1.000
_cell.length_b   1.000
_cell.length_c   1.000
_cell.angle_alpha   90.00
_cell.angle_beta   90.00
_cell.angle_gamma   90.00
#
_symmetry.space_group_name_H-M   'P 1'
#
loop_
_entity.id
_entity.type
_entity.pdbx_description
1 polymer ?
#
loop_
_entity_poly.entity_id
_entity_poly.type
_entity_poly.pdbx_seq_one_letter_code
_entity_poly.pdbx_strand_id
1 'polypeptide(L)'
;MLDLGRITLGLVLSTAIGGAAYWRRSLTLSGWLGAIVTGTLTFGFGGWAWGLTLITFFVSSTLLSRFKARVKEQRTGEKFAKGGQRDFGQAMANGGIGALLALA
;
A
#
# COMPACT_ATOMS: atom_id res chain seq x y z
N MET A 1 24.83 -3.40 -7.64
CA MET A 1 24.57 -2.65 -8.89
C MET A 1 23.08 -2.30 -8.92
N LEU A 2 22.72 -1.06 -9.28
CA LEU A 2 21.33 -0.66 -9.41
C LEU A 2 20.69 -1.37 -10.60
N ASP A 3 19.64 -2.15 -10.35
CA ASP A 3 18.85 -2.79 -11.40
C ASP A 3 17.72 -1.84 -11.82
N LEU A 4 17.99 -1.01 -12.83
CA LEU A 4 17.03 -0.03 -13.33
C LEU A 4 15.76 -0.72 -13.86
N GLY A 5 15.88 -1.91 -14.46
CA GLY A 5 14.74 -2.65 -14.97
C GLY A 5 13.76 -3.04 -13.86
N ARG A 6 14.28 -3.55 -12.74
CA ARG A 6 13.48 -3.87 -11.55
C ARG A 6 12.87 -2.62 -10.90
N ILE A 7 13.60 -1.51 -10.84
CA ILE A 7 13.08 -0.26 -10.28
C ILE A 7 11.93 0.27 -11.15
N THR A 8 12.10 0.31 -12.48
CA THR A 8 11.04 0.71 -13.41
C THR A 8 9.83 -0.22 -13.32
N LEU A 9 10.05 -1.53 -13.22
CA LEU A 9 8.97 -2.48 -13.04
C LEU A 9 8.24 -2.26 -11.70
N GLY A 10 8.97 -1.97 -10.62
CA GLY A 10 8.41 -1.61 -9.33
C GLY A 10 7.56 -0.34 -9.38
N LEU A 11 8.01 0.68 -10.12
CA LEU A 11 7.26 1.91 -10.36
C LEU A 11 5.96 1.63 -11.12
N VAL A 12 6.02 0.86 -12.21
CA VAL A 12 4.84 0.50 -13.01
C VAL A 12 3.83 -0.32 -12.19
N LEU A 13 4.30 -1.37 -11.50
CA LEU A 13 3.44 -2.24 -10.70
C LEU A 13 2.80 -1.49 -9.53
N SER A 14 3.58 -0.70 -8.79
CA SER A 14 3.05 0.07 -7.65
C SER A 14 2.07 1.15 -8.11
N THR A 15 2.32 1.79 -9.25
CA THR A 15 1.39 2.73 -9.88
C THR A 15 0.09 2.03 -10.27
N ALA A 16 0.16 0.88 -10.96
CA ALA A 16 -1.01 0.15 -11.42
C ALA A 16 -1.85 -0.43 -10.26
N ILE A 17 -1.20 -1.11 -9.30
CA ILE A 17 -1.88 -1.71 -8.13
C ILE A 17 -2.45 -0.63 -7.23
N GLY A 18 -1.67 0.41 -6.94
CA GLY A 18 -2.10 1.56 -6.16
C GLY A 18 -3.26 2.31 -6.83
N GLY A 19 -3.21 2.48 -8.16
CA GLY A 19 -4.26 3.12 -8.95
C GLY A 19 -5.56 2.32 -8.92
N ALA A 20 -5.48 0.99 -9.06
CA ALA A 20 -6.64 0.12 -8.90
C ALA A 20 -7.23 0.21 -7.48
N ALA A 21 -6.38 0.30 -6.45
CA ALA A 21 -6.83 0.47 -5.08
C ALA A 21 -7.45 1.86 -4.82
N TYR A 22 -6.91 2.93 -5.42
CA TYR A 22 -7.50 4.26 -5.40
C TYR A 22 -8.88 4.27 -6.06
N TRP A 23 -9.01 3.71 -7.27
CA TRP A 23 -10.28 3.62 -7.99
C TRP A 23 -11.34 2.85 -7.19
N ARG A 24 -10.92 1.78 -6.51
CA ARG A 24 -11.81 1.02 -5.62
C ARG A 24 -12.14 1.73 -4.31
N ARG A 25 -11.60 2.92 -4.02
CA ARG A 25 -11.72 3.63 -2.73
C ARG A 25 -11.11 2.86 -1.56
N SER A 26 -9.98 2.20 -1.77
CA SER A 26 -9.13 1.60 -0.72
C SER A 26 -7.98 2.51 -0.29
N LEU A 27 -7.58 3.43 -1.17
CA LEU A 27 -6.55 4.44 -0.95
C LEU A 27 -7.12 5.83 -1.27
N THR A 28 -6.63 6.84 -0.56
CA THR A 28 -6.76 8.23 -1.02
C THR A 28 -5.73 8.51 -2.12
N LEU A 29 -5.78 9.69 -2.76
CA LEU A 29 -4.74 10.10 -3.71
C LEU A 29 -3.35 10.14 -3.04
N SER A 30 -3.26 10.66 -1.82
CA SER A 30 -2.02 10.66 -1.05
C SER A 30 -1.58 9.25 -0.66
N GLY A 31 -2.52 8.36 -0.34
CA GLY A 31 -2.23 6.94 -0.11
C GLY A 31 -1.67 6.23 -1.34
N TRP A 32 -2.16 6.57 -2.53
CA TRP A 32 -1.61 6.05 -3.79
C TRP A 32 -0.16 6.50 -4.00
N LEU A 33 0.16 7.78 -3.76
CA LEU A 33 1.54 8.25 -3.80
C LEU A 33 2.43 7.51 -2.79
N GLY A 34 1.92 7.25 -1.58
CA GLY A 34 2.63 6.46 -0.57
C GLY A 34 2.88 5.02 -1.02
N ALA A 35 1.90 4.40 -1.69
CA ALA A 35 2.03 3.07 -2.27
C ALA A 35 3.05 3.02 -3.42
N ILE A 36 3.13 4.08 -4.26
CA ILE A 36 4.15 4.20 -5.30
C ILE A 36 5.55 4.25 -4.68
N VAL A 37 5.76 5.14 -3.71
CA VAL A 37 7.06 5.26 -3.02
C VAL A 37 7.44 3.94 -2.35
N THR A 38 6.55 3.39 -1.54
CA THR A 38 6.81 2.16 -0.78
C THR A 38 7.03 0.97 -1.72
N GLY A 39 6.13 0.77 -2.68
CA GLY A 39 6.19 -0.36 -3.62
C GLY A 39 7.41 -0.33 -4.52
N THR A 40 7.76 0.84 -5.05
CA THR A 40 8.95 1.01 -5.90
C THR A 40 10.23 0.70 -5.13
N LEU A 41 10.37 1.22 -3.91
CA LEU A 41 11.56 1.00 -3.10
C LEU A 41 11.66 -0.47 -2.64
N THR A 42 10.59 -1.02 -2.07
CA THR A 42 10.58 -2.40 -1.57
C THR A 42 10.80 -3.43 -2.68
N PHE A 43 10.13 -3.31 -3.83
CA PHE A 43 10.33 -4.25 -4.94
C PHE A 43 11.61 -3.98 -5.72
N GLY A 44 11.90 -2.71 -6.03
CA GLY A 44 13.06 -2.31 -6.82
C GLY A 44 14.34 -2.82 -6.19
N PHE A 45 14.52 -2.57 -4.89
CA PHE A 45 15.73 -2.95 -4.18
C PHE A 45 15.65 -4.33 -3.51
N GLY A 46 14.51 -4.71 -2.92
CA GLY A 46 14.32 -6.00 -2.24
C GLY A 46 13.96 -7.19 -3.15
N GLY A 47 13.41 -6.94 -4.33
CA GLY A 47 13.15 -7.97 -5.35
C GLY A 47 11.82 -8.68 -5.21
N TRP A 48 11.69 -9.80 -5.92
CA TRP A 48 10.42 -10.52 -6.05
C TRP A 48 9.83 -10.96 -4.71
N ALA A 49 10.63 -11.55 -3.82
CA ALA A 49 10.16 -12.00 -2.52
C ALA A 49 9.60 -10.84 -1.68
N TRP A 50 10.29 -9.70 -1.67
CA TRP A 50 9.88 -8.51 -0.92
C TRP A 50 8.64 -7.86 -1.52
N GLY A 51 8.58 -7.71 -2.85
CA GLY A 51 7.40 -7.16 -3.52
C GLY A 51 6.17 -8.05 -3.40
N LEU A 52 6.31 -9.38 -3.54
CA LEU A 52 5.21 -10.32 -3.34
C LEU A 52 4.71 -10.31 -1.88
N THR A 53 5.63 -10.18 -0.92
CA THR A 53 5.26 -10.02 0.49
C THR A 53 4.46 -8.73 0.71
N LEU A 54 4.94 -7.61 0.17
CA LEU A 54 4.25 -6.32 0.27
C LEU A 54 2.87 -6.37 -0.40
N ILE A 55 2.77 -6.95 -1.59
CA ILE A 55 1.49 -7.11 -2.31
C ILE A 55 0.53 -7.99 -1.50
N THR A 56 1.00 -9.11 -0.97
CA THR A 56 0.19 -10.04 -0.16
C THR A 56 -0.33 -9.34 1.09
N PHE A 57 0.53 -8.62 1.81
CA PHE A 57 0.15 -7.81 2.96
C PHE A 57 -0.85 -6.70 2.58
N PHE A 58 -0.62 -5.99 1.48
CA PHE A 58 -1.50 -4.92 1.03
C PHE A 58 -2.89 -5.46 0.66
N VAL A 59 -2.96 -6.56 -0.10
CA VAL A 59 -4.23 -7.16 -0.52
C VAL A 59 -4.98 -7.73 0.69
N SER A 60 -4.32 -8.53 1.53
CA SER A 60 -4.95 -9.11 2.73
C SER A 60 -5.47 -8.02 3.68
N SER A 61 -4.68 -6.99 3.98
CA SER A 61 -5.12 -5.86 4.83
C SER A 61 -6.26 -5.06 4.21
N THR A 62 -6.28 -4.92 2.87
CA THR A 62 -7.41 -4.29 2.14
C THR A 62 -8.70 -5.08 2.29
N LEU A 63 -8.62 -6.41 2.16
CA LEU A 63 -9.79 -7.27 2.30
C LEU A 63 -10.30 -7.26 3.74
N LEU A 64 -9.38 -7.32 4.71
CA LEU A 64 -9.71 -7.30 6.14
C LEU A 64 -10.30 -5.96 6.60
N SER A 65 -9.84 -4.84 6.04
CA SER A 65 -10.42 -3.52 6.35
C SER A 65 -11.85 -3.40 5.84
N ARG A 66 -12.16 -4.02 4.70
CA ARG A 66 -13.53 -4.07 4.13
C ARG A 66 -14.42 -5.11 4.81
N PHE A 67 -13.84 -6.17 5.35
CA PHE A 67 -14.61 -7.22 6.00
C PHE A 67 -15.42 -6.66 7.16
N LYS A 68 -16.74 -6.84 7.08
CA LYS A 68 -17.73 -6.32 8.03
C LYS A 68 -17.64 -4.80 8.25
N ALA A 69 -17.16 -4.02 7.27
CA ALA A 69 -17.01 -2.57 7.41
C ALA A 69 -18.29 -1.86 7.87
N ARG A 70 -19.45 -2.21 7.27
CA ARG A 70 -20.76 -1.66 7.66
C ARG A 70 -21.15 -1.97 9.09
N VAL A 71 -20.83 -3.17 9.58
CA VAL A 71 -21.10 -3.57 10.98
C VAL A 71 -20.17 -2.85 11.95
N LYS A 72 -18.90 -2.65 11.57
CA LYS A 72 -17.94 -1.87 12.35
C LYS A 72 -18.45 -0.43 12.50
N GLU A 73 -18.78 0.21 11.38
CA GLU A 73 -19.32 1.58 11.33
C GLU A 73 -20.55 1.76 12.23
N GLN A 74 -21.52 0.84 12.14
CA GLN A 74 -22.72 0.85 13.00
C GLN A 74 -22.42 0.68 14.49
N ARG A 75 -21.41 -0.12 14.86
CA ARG A 75 -21.08 -0.40 16.27
C ARG A 75 -20.20 0.67 16.91
N THR A 76 -19.39 1.37 16.14
CA THR A 76 -18.40 2.32 16.68
C THR A 76 -18.79 3.79 16.51
N GLY A 77 -19.85 4.09 15.76
CA GLY A 77 -20.34 5.47 15.56
C GLY A 77 -19.31 6.40 14.92
N GLU A 78 -19.54 7.71 15.02
CA GLU A 78 -18.73 8.78 14.42
C GLU A 78 -17.23 8.79 14.80
N LYS A 79 -16.80 7.98 15.78
CA LYS A 79 -15.37 7.81 16.13
C LYS A 79 -14.52 7.24 14.98
N PHE A 80 -15.14 6.74 13.92
CA PHE A 80 -14.48 6.31 12.67
C PHE A 80 -14.71 7.27 11.48
N ALA A 81 -14.89 8.57 11.75
CA ALA A 81 -15.04 9.61 10.72
C ALA A 81 -13.87 9.67 9.70
N LYS A 82 -12.70 9.09 10.03
CA LYS A 82 -11.63 8.85 9.06
C LYS A 82 -12.05 7.67 8.18
N GLY A 83 -12.68 7.97 7.03
CA GLY A 83 -13.15 6.96 6.07
C GLY A 83 -12.10 5.88 5.80
N GLY A 84 -12.53 4.64 5.53
CA GLY A 84 -11.67 3.45 5.46
C GLY A 84 -10.59 3.42 4.37
N GLN A 85 -10.33 4.53 3.69
CA GLN A 85 -9.25 4.70 2.72
C GLN A 85 -7.92 4.94 3.45
N ARG A 86 -6.86 4.26 3.04
CA ARG A 86 -5.52 4.52 3.59
C ARG A 86 -4.91 5.76 2.93
N ASP A 87 -4.39 6.65 3.75
CA ASP A 87 -3.66 7.85 3.33
C ASP A 87 -2.14 7.60 3.27
N PHE A 88 -1.38 8.62 2.85
CA PHE A 88 0.08 8.54 2.77
C PHE A 88 0.72 8.14 4.10
N GLY A 89 0.25 8.72 5.21
CA GLY A 89 0.77 8.43 6.54
C GLY A 89 0.58 6.96 6.91
N GLN A 90 -0.60 6.40 6.62
CA GLN A 90 -0.85 4.97 6.80
C GLN A 90 -0.02 4.09 5.86
N ALA A 91 0.18 4.49 4.60
CA ALA A 91 1.05 3.75 3.68
C ALA A 91 2.49 3.67 4.21
N MET A 92 3.05 4.80 4.64
CA MET A 92 4.40 4.87 5.22
C MET A 92 4.50 4.15 6.56
N ALA A 93 3.48 4.24 7.43
CA ALA A 93 3.48 3.53 8.70
C ALA A 93 3.49 2.01 8.52
N ASN A 94 2.81 1.50 7.48
CA ASN A 94 2.72 0.06 7.24
C ASN A 94 3.87 -0.52 6.41
N GLY A 95 4.45 0.26 5.49
CA GLY A 95 5.47 -0.25 4.57
C GLY A 95 6.76 0.56 4.49
N GLY A 96 6.82 1.74 5.09
CA GLY A 96 7.97 2.64 5.02
C GLY A 96 9.24 2.03 5.63
N ILE A 97 9.14 1.36 6.78
CA ILE A 97 10.29 0.67 7.38
C ILE A 97 10.81 -0.44 6.44
N GLY A 98 9.90 -1.22 5.85
CA GLY A 98 10.29 -2.25 4.87
C GLY A 98 10.95 -1.66 3.61
N ALA A 99 10.49 -0.50 3.16
CA ALA A 99 11.12 0.25 2.06
C ALA A 99 12.52 0.76 2.42
N LEU A 100 12.72 1.26 3.64
CA LEU A 100 14.04 1.70 4.13
C LEU A 100 15.00 0.52 4.28
N LEU A 101 14.54 -0.63 4.80
CA LEU A 101 15.36 -1.83 4.92
C LEU A 101 15.76 -2.39 3.56
N ALA A 102 14.90 -2.29 2.55
CA ALA A 102 15.24 -2.71 1.20
C ALA A 102 16.37 -1.86 0.58
N LEU A 103 16.59 -0.64 1.06
CA LEU A 103 17.65 0.28 0.59
C LEU A 103 19.00 0.06 1.28
N ALA A 104 19.03 -0.65 2.41
CA ALA A 104 20.23 -0.90 3.22
C ALA A 104 21.04 -2.08 2.68
#